data_AF-A0A8C4EQ17-F1
#
_entry.id   AF-A0A8C4EQ17-F1
#
_cell.length_a   1.000
_cell.length_b   1.000
_cell.length_c   1.000
_cell.angle_alpha   90.00
_cell.angle_beta   90.00
_cell.angle_gamma   90.00
#
_symmetry.space_group_name_H-M   'P 1'
#
loop_
_entity.id
_entity.type
_entity.pdbx_description
1 polymer ?
#
loop_
_entity_poly.entity_id
_entity_poly.type
_entity_poly.pdbx_seq_one_letter_code
_entity_poly.pdbx_strand_id
1 'polypeptide(L)'
;MSMEDPFFVVKGEVQKAVNAAQSLHHRWSELLQEGGGASKEEMDWTTNELRNSLRSIEWDLEDLDETISIVESNPKKFNLDAAELSKRKAFITSTRQTVKEMKEQMSSPAAASVDRKNRQDLLGERGAQGPIWQPGPDKYSRLDRQLQSANSQFIEEQQVQQQLIAEQQDEQLELVSGTIGVLKNMSERIGMELDEQAVMLDDFTHEVDNTQSRLDNVMKKLAKVSHMTSDRRQWCAIGVLLAILFVVVLLFFIL
;
A
#
# COMPACT_ATOMS: atom_id res chain seq x y z
N MET A 1 8.37 -20.91 28.07
CA MET A 1 7.38 -20.37 27.11
C MET A 1 8.18 -19.76 25.98
N SER A 2 8.22 -20.40 24.81
CA SER A 2 8.80 -19.77 23.62
C SER A 2 7.89 -18.62 23.23
N MET A 3 8.41 -17.39 23.18
CA MET A 3 7.66 -16.27 22.60
C MET A 3 7.30 -16.65 21.16
N GLU A 4 6.02 -16.50 20.83
CA GLU A 4 5.54 -16.60 19.46
C GLU A 4 6.26 -15.54 18.61
N ASP A 5 6.71 -15.93 17.42
CA ASP A 5 7.54 -15.05 16.58
C ASP A 5 6.70 -13.86 16.09
N PRO A 6 7.01 -12.62 16.51
CA PRO A 6 6.22 -11.44 16.18
C PRO A 6 6.21 -11.14 14.68
N PHE A 7 7.14 -11.72 13.91
CA PHE A 7 7.19 -11.58 12.46
C PHE A 7 5.85 -11.96 11.80
N PHE A 8 5.20 -13.04 12.25
CA PHE A 8 3.97 -13.51 11.61
C PHE A 8 2.77 -12.61 11.89
N VAL A 9 2.75 -11.94 13.05
CA VAL A 9 1.73 -10.96 13.40
C VAL A 9 1.86 -9.74 12.50
N VAL A 10 3.07 -9.16 12.44
CA VAL A 10 3.35 -7.98 11.60
C VAL A 10 3.16 -8.31 10.12
N LYS A 11 3.56 -9.51 9.67
CA LYS A 11 3.28 -9.99 8.31
C LYS A 11 1.78 -9.96 8.00
N GLY A 12 0.94 -10.41 8.94
CA GLY A 12 -0.53 -10.38 8.78
C GLY A 12 -1.08 -8.96 8.71
N GLU A 13 -0.57 -8.06 9.55
CA GLU A 13 -0.94 -6.63 9.55
C GLU A 13 -0.55 -5.95 8.24
N VAL A 14 0.67 -6.18 7.76
CA VAL A 14 1.16 -5.68 6.47
C VAL A 14 0.32 -6.22 5.32
N GLN A 15 -0.03 -7.51 5.32
CA GLN A 15 -0.87 -8.09 4.27
C GLN A 15 -2.26 -7.43 4.25
N LYS A 16 -2.86 -7.20 5.43
CA LYS A 16 -4.13 -6.50 5.55
C LYS A 16 -4.04 -5.05 5.05
N ALA A 17 -2.98 -4.34 5.41
CA ALA A 17 -2.74 -2.97 4.95
C ALA A 17 -2.53 -2.90 3.43
N VAL A 18 -1.82 -3.86 2.85
CA VAL A 18 -1.60 -3.95 1.40
C VAL A 18 -2.91 -4.20 0.66
N ASN A 19 -3.74 -5.12 1.15
CA ASN A 19 -5.05 -5.37 0.55
C ASN A 19 -5.92 -4.09 0.61
N ALA A 20 -5.92 -3.39 1.75
CA ALA A 20 -6.58 -2.10 1.90
C ALA A 20 -6.09 -1.04 0.90
N ALA A 21 -4.77 -0.93 0.73
CA ALA A 21 -4.16 -0.03 -0.24
C ALA A 21 -4.51 -0.40 -1.69
N GLN A 22 -4.61 -1.70 -2.01
CA GLN A 22 -4.98 -2.16 -3.35
C GLN A 22 -6.42 -1.78 -3.70
N SER A 23 -7.38 -1.93 -2.79
CA SER A 23 -8.77 -1.52 -3.03
C SER A 23 -8.89 0.01 -3.13
N LEU A 24 -8.14 0.76 -2.30
CA LEU A 24 -8.03 2.21 -2.43
C LEU A 24 -7.44 2.63 -3.79
N HIS A 25 -6.41 1.93 -4.26
CA HIS A 25 -5.80 2.17 -5.56
C HIS A 25 -6.75 1.84 -6.72
N HIS A 26 -7.55 0.78 -6.60
CA HIS A 26 -8.59 0.46 -7.59
C HIS A 26 -9.62 1.60 -7.68
N ARG A 27 -10.15 2.04 -6.53
CA ARG A 27 -11.08 3.17 -6.46
C ARG A 27 -10.46 4.45 -7.04
N TRP A 28 -9.23 4.76 -6.68
CA TRP A 28 -8.48 5.90 -7.23
C TRP A 28 -8.37 5.84 -8.76
N SER A 29 -8.11 4.66 -9.32
CA SER A 29 -8.03 4.43 -10.77
C SER A 29 -9.39 4.60 -11.47
N GLU A 30 -10.49 4.16 -10.85
CA GLU A 30 -11.86 4.39 -11.35
C GLU A 30 -12.17 5.89 -11.40
N LEU A 31 -11.90 6.61 -10.32
CA LEU A 31 -12.14 8.06 -10.21
C LEU A 31 -11.36 8.84 -11.27
N LEU A 32 -10.17 8.36 -11.66
CA LEU A 32 -9.36 8.94 -12.74
C LEU A 32 -9.96 8.70 -14.13
N GLN A 33 -10.60 7.55 -14.33
CA GLN A 33 -11.24 7.21 -15.60
C GLN A 33 -12.61 7.88 -15.78
N GLU A 34 -13.34 8.11 -14.69
CA GLU A 34 -14.67 8.75 -14.72
C GLU A 34 -14.66 10.27 -15.01
N GLY A 35 -13.48 10.89 -15.14
CA GLY A 35 -13.24 12.12 -15.93
C GLY A 35 -14.04 13.40 -15.62
N GLY A 36 -14.98 13.40 -14.68
CA GLY A 36 -15.84 14.56 -14.40
C GLY A 36 -17.05 14.34 -13.48
N GLY A 37 -17.33 13.12 -13.01
CA GLY A 37 -18.43 12.84 -12.07
C GLY A 37 -18.04 12.81 -10.59
N ALA A 38 -16.79 12.47 -10.28
CA ALA A 38 -16.29 12.38 -8.92
C ALA A 38 -16.08 13.77 -8.30
N SER A 39 -16.50 13.95 -7.05
CA SER A 39 -16.21 15.17 -6.31
C SER A 39 -14.70 15.34 -6.21
N LYS A 40 -14.18 16.54 -6.48
CA LYS A 40 -12.76 16.86 -6.34
C LYS A 40 -12.21 16.48 -4.96
N GLU A 41 -13.06 16.63 -3.94
CA GLU A 41 -12.78 16.25 -2.56
C GLU A 41 -12.57 14.74 -2.37
N GLU A 42 -13.33 13.90 -3.08
CA GLU A 42 -13.18 12.44 -3.05
C GLU A 42 -11.85 12.04 -3.70
N MET A 43 -11.50 12.63 -4.84
CA MET A 43 -10.22 12.38 -5.52
C MET A 43 -9.01 12.77 -4.66
N ASP A 44 -9.04 13.98 -4.09
CA ASP A 44 -7.96 14.50 -3.25
C ASP A 44 -7.80 13.65 -1.98
N TRP A 45 -8.92 13.25 -1.37
CA TRP A 45 -8.91 12.36 -0.21
C TRP A 45 -8.36 10.97 -0.54
N THR A 46 -8.89 10.29 -1.55
CA THR A 46 -8.44 8.93 -1.92
C THR A 46 -6.96 8.94 -2.29
N THR A 47 -6.49 9.99 -2.99
CA THR A 47 -5.07 10.14 -3.32
C THR A 47 -4.20 10.30 -2.07
N ASN A 48 -4.63 11.11 -1.10
CA ASN A 48 -3.87 11.35 0.12
C ASN A 48 -3.86 10.12 1.03
N GLU A 49 -5.00 9.45 1.19
CA GLU A 49 -5.14 8.25 2.02
C GLU A 49 -4.28 7.11 1.45
N LEU A 50 -4.32 6.89 0.13
CA LEU A 50 -3.48 5.90 -0.53
C LEU A 50 -1.99 6.21 -0.35
N ARG A 51 -1.56 7.47 -0.51
CA ARG A 51 -0.17 7.86 -0.23
C ARG A 51 0.25 7.59 1.21
N ASN A 52 -0.63 7.83 2.17
CA ASN A 52 -0.34 7.60 3.58
C ASN A 52 -0.24 6.11 3.90
N SER A 53 -1.19 5.31 3.40
CA SER A 53 -1.20 3.86 3.53
C SER A 53 0.06 3.22 2.94
N LEU A 54 0.44 3.60 1.72
CA LEU A 54 1.66 3.10 1.07
C LEU A 54 2.92 3.46 1.85
N ARG A 55 2.99 4.66 2.44
CA ARG A 55 4.12 5.07 3.29
C ARG A 55 4.20 4.23 4.57
N SER A 56 3.06 3.97 5.23
CA SER A 56 3.02 3.13 6.42
C SER A 56 3.54 1.74 6.12
N ILE A 57 3.09 1.14 5.00
CA ILE A 57 3.55 -0.18 4.56
C ILE A 57 5.06 -0.18 4.27
N GLU A 58 5.60 0.89 3.67
CA GLU A 58 7.04 1.01 3.42
C GLU A 58 7.86 0.96 4.72
N TRP A 59 7.39 1.63 5.78
CA TRP A 59 8.03 1.59 7.09
C TRP A 59 7.95 0.20 7.72
N ASP A 60 6.77 -0.43 7.71
CA ASP A 60 6.61 -1.79 8.25
C ASP A 60 7.50 -2.81 7.51
N LEU A 61 7.68 -2.65 6.19
CA LEU A 61 8.58 -3.50 5.40
C LEU A 61 10.06 -3.23 5.69
N GLU A 62 10.43 -2.01 6.07
CA GLU A 62 11.79 -1.66 6.48
C GLU A 62 12.12 -2.33 7.83
N ASP A 63 11.21 -2.23 8.80
CA ASP A 63 11.34 -2.91 10.10
C ASP A 63 11.44 -4.44 9.92
N LEU A 64 10.60 -5.03 9.07
CA LEU A 64 10.68 -6.46 8.78
C LEU A 64 12.01 -6.85 8.13
N ASP A 65 12.59 -6.03 7.26
CA ASP A 65 13.87 -6.32 6.61
C ASP A 65 15.05 -6.20 7.58
N GLU A 66 14.98 -5.24 8.51
CA GLU A 66 15.92 -5.14 9.64
C GLU A 66 15.87 -6.39 10.52
N THR A 67 14.67 -6.90 10.82
CA THR A 67 14.54 -8.14 11.62
C THR A 67 15.18 -9.33 10.93
N ILE A 68 15.05 -9.46 9.61
CA ILE A 68 15.73 -10.50 8.83
C ILE A 68 17.24 -10.34 8.93
N SER A 69 17.75 -9.11 8.77
CA SER A 69 19.18 -8.81 8.87
C SER A 69 19.75 -9.17 10.26
N ILE A 70 18.97 -8.95 11.33
CA ILE A 70 19.32 -9.35 12.70
C ILE A 70 19.39 -10.89 12.84
N VAL A 71 18.42 -11.61 12.27
CA VAL A 71 18.39 -13.08 12.30
C VAL A 71 19.58 -13.66 11.53
N GLU A 72 19.91 -13.11 10.35
CA GLU A 72 21.06 -13.54 9.55
C GLU A 72 22.39 -13.29 10.25
N SER A 73 22.48 -12.19 10.99
CA SER A 73 23.68 -11.84 11.76
C SER A 73 23.90 -12.74 12.98
N ASN A 74 22.84 -13.39 13.50
CA ASN A 74 22.96 -14.29 14.66
C ASN A 74 22.11 -15.58 14.57
N PRO A 75 22.41 -16.50 13.63
CA PRO A 75 21.56 -17.67 13.38
C PRO A 75 21.43 -18.61 14.58
N LYS A 76 22.48 -18.70 15.40
CA LYS A 76 22.53 -19.58 16.59
C LYS A 76 21.54 -19.17 17.69
N LYS A 77 21.18 -17.89 17.77
CA LYS A 77 20.25 -17.37 18.79
C LYS A 77 18.79 -17.61 18.40
N PHE A 78 18.48 -17.54 17.11
CA PHE A 78 17.10 -17.58 16.61
C PHE A 78 16.69 -18.97 16.08
N ASN A 79 17.66 -19.84 15.76
CA ASN A 79 17.42 -21.22 15.28
C ASN A 79 16.32 -21.30 14.20
N LEU A 80 16.36 -20.33 13.28
CA LEU A 80 15.37 -20.14 12.24
C LEU A 80 15.78 -20.94 11.00
N ASP A 81 14.83 -21.65 10.41
CA ASP A 81 15.10 -22.48 9.23
C ASP A 81 15.45 -21.62 8.01
N ALA A 82 16.41 -22.07 7.20
CA ALA A 82 16.88 -21.34 6.03
C ALA A 82 15.77 -21.19 4.97
N ALA A 83 14.89 -22.20 4.84
CA ALA A 83 13.76 -22.10 3.93
C ALA A 83 12.73 -21.07 4.44
N GLU A 84 12.51 -20.99 5.75
CA GLU A 84 11.65 -19.99 6.35
C GLU A 84 12.18 -18.57 6.14
N LEU A 85 13.48 -18.34 6.38
CA LEU A 85 14.12 -17.06 6.13
C LEU A 85 14.00 -16.63 4.65
N SER A 86 14.13 -17.57 3.72
CA SER A 86 13.90 -17.32 2.29
C SER A 86 12.46 -16.91 1.99
N LYS A 87 11.46 -17.50 2.65
CA LYS A 87 10.05 -17.10 2.50
C LYS A 87 9.80 -15.69 3.03
N ARG A 88 10.42 -15.31 4.16
CA ARG A 88 10.33 -13.95 4.72
C ARG A 88 10.89 -12.91 3.75
N LYS A 89 12.06 -13.18 3.17
CA LYS A 89 12.68 -12.32 2.15
C LYS A 89 11.81 -12.20 0.89
N ALA A 90 11.25 -13.32 0.44
CA ALA A 90 10.36 -13.34 -0.72
C ALA A 90 9.10 -12.50 -0.49
N PHE A 91 8.49 -12.60 0.71
CA PHE A 91 7.36 -11.77 1.11
C PHE A 91 7.69 -10.28 1.05
N ILE A 92 8.76 -9.83 1.71
CA ILE A 92 9.14 -8.41 1.73
C ILE A 92 9.41 -7.90 0.31
N THR A 93 10.13 -8.69 -0.50
CA THR A 93 10.46 -8.33 -1.88
C THR A 93 9.20 -8.18 -2.73
N SER A 94 8.28 -9.15 -2.66
CA SER A 94 7.01 -9.13 -3.39
C SER A 94 6.15 -7.94 -2.99
N THR A 95 6.00 -7.70 -1.69
CA THR A 95 5.17 -6.59 -1.18
C THR A 95 5.75 -5.23 -1.56
N ARG A 96 7.08 -5.07 -1.47
CA ARG A 96 7.78 -3.85 -1.90
C ARG A 96 7.56 -3.57 -3.38
N GLN A 97 7.56 -4.61 -4.21
CA GLN A 97 7.27 -4.49 -5.64
C GLN A 97 5.82 -4.01 -5.89
N THR A 98 4.83 -4.60 -5.21
CA THR A 98 3.42 -4.19 -5.30
C THR A 98 3.21 -2.73 -4.89
N VAL A 99 3.83 -2.29 -3.78
CA VAL A 99 3.78 -0.89 -3.31
C VAL A 99 4.42 0.06 -4.34
N LYS A 100 5.56 -0.34 -4.90
CA LYS A 100 6.26 0.44 -5.93
C LYS A 100 5.41 0.63 -7.18
N GLU A 101 4.77 -0.43 -7.66
CA GLU A 101 3.87 -0.38 -8.83
C GLU A 101 2.71 0.60 -8.62
N MET A 102 2.06 0.57 -7.45
CA MET A 102 1.00 1.53 -7.11
C MET A 102 1.53 2.98 -7.09
N LYS A 103 2.71 3.22 -6.49
CA LYS A 103 3.33 4.56 -6.44
C LYS A 103 3.70 5.08 -7.83
N GLU A 104 4.19 4.21 -8.72
CA GLU A 104 4.53 4.57 -10.10
C GLU A 104 3.29 4.97 -10.90
N GLN A 105 2.19 4.24 -10.74
CA GLN A 105 0.90 4.57 -11.37
C GLN A 105 0.35 5.91 -10.87
N MET A 106 0.46 6.19 -9.57
CA MET A 106 0.11 7.48 -8.96
C MET A 106 0.98 8.66 -9.42
N SER A 107 2.22 8.38 -9.83
CA SER A 107 3.16 9.40 -10.30
C SER A 107 3.03 9.68 -11.80
N SER A 108 2.17 8.94 -12.51
CA SER A 108 1.92 9.11 -13.94
C SER A 108 1.25 10.47 -14.25
N PRO A 109 1.53 11.13 -15.39
CA PRO A 109 1.21 12.53 -15.66
C PRO A 109 -0.28 12.93 -15.62
N ALA A 110 -1.21 11.97 -15.54
CA ALA A 110 -2.65 12.24 -15.45
C ALA A 110 -3.00 13.06 -14.19
N ALA A 111 -2.37 12.77 -13.04
CA ALA A 111 -2.61 13.47 -11.77
C ALA A 111 -1.93 14.85 -11.66
N ALA A 112 -0.86 15.08 -12.41
CA ALA A 112 -0.10 16.34 -12.37
C ALA A 112 -0.75 17.50 -13.15
N SER A 113 -1.76 17.20 -13.97
CA SER A 113 -2.42 18.19 -14.84
C SER A 113 -3.41 19.10 -14.09
N VAL A 114 -3.96 18.65 -12.96
CA VAL A 114 -4.99 19.37 -12.19
C VAL A 114 -4.38 20.43 -11.26
N ASP A 115 -3.20 20.17 -10.66
CA ASP A 115 -2.57 21.05 -9.67
C ASP A 115 -1.94 22.31 -10.29
N ARG A 116 -1.44 22.23 -11.54
CA ARG A 116 -0.78 23.36 -12.22
C ARG A 116 -1.74 24.46 -12.67
N LYS A 117 -3.01 24.12 -12.94
CA LYS A 117 -4.02 25.09 -13.36
C LYS A 117 -4.48 25.98 -12.19
N ASN A 118 -4.42 25.46 -10.97
CA ASN A 118 -5.02 26.08 -9.79
C ASN A 118 -4.10 27.11 -9.09
N ARG A 119 -2.78 27.05 -9.31
CA ARG A 119 -1.80 27.92 -8.64
C ARG A 119 -1.47 29.22 -9.39
N GLN A 120 -1.96 29.37 -10.63
CA GLN A 120 -1.69 30.54 -11.48
C GLN A 120 -2.70 31.68 -11.24
N ASP A 121 -3.91 31.39 -10.72
CA ASP A 121 -5.00 32.37 -10.56
C ASP A 121 -4.97 33.17 -9.24
N LEU A 122 -4.09 32.84 -8.28
CA LEU A 122 -4.10 33.44 -6.93
C LEU A 122 -3.04 34.53 -6.69
N LEU A 123 -2.27 34.96 -7.71
CA LEU A 123 -1.15 35.90 -7.52
C LEU A 123 -1.09 37.06 -8.54
N GLY A 124 -2.12 37.90 -8.55
CA GLY A 124 -2.05 39.29 -9.06
C GLY A 124 -3.27 40.06 -8.53
N GLU A 125 -3.21 41.24 -7.93
CA GLU A 125 -2.37 42.41 -8.15
C GLU A 125 -2.88 43.48 -7.15
N ARG A 126 -2.04 44.11 -6.32
CA ARG A 126 -2.33 45.43 -5.72
C ARG A 126 -1.11 46.00 -4.97
N GLY A 127 -0.43 46.93 -5.64
CA GLY A 127 0.60 47.79 -5.06
C GLY A 127 0.09 49.23 -4.87
N ALA A 128 0.12 49.67 -3.61
CA ALA A 128 0.49 50.98 -3.06
C ALA A 128 -0.10 52.30 -3.63
N GLN A 129 -0.77 53.08 -2.75
CA GLN A 129 -0.78 54.55 -2.73
C GLN A 129 -0.91 55.07 -1.27
N GLY A 130 -0.02 55.98 -0.85
CA GLY A 130 -0.09 56.73 0.43
C GLY A 130 -1.06 57.94 0.37
N PRO A 131 -1.14 58.86 1.38
CA PRO A 131 -0.06 59.86 1.61
C PRO A 131 0.14 60.42 3.05
N ILE A 132 1.12 61.34 3.14
CA ILE A 132 1.85 62.05 4.23
C ILE A 132 1.07 63.22 4.91
N TRP A 133 1.34 63.57 6.19
CA TRP A 133 1.24 64.97 6.72
C TRP A 133 2.17 65.30 7.94
N GLN A 134 2.65 66.55 7.99
CA GLN A 134 3.63 67.18 8.92
C GLN A 134 3.00 67.99 10.09
N PRO A 135 3.77 68.43 11.13
CA PRO A 135 3.27 68.72 12.48
C PRO A 135 3.20 70.20 12.92
N GLY A 136 2.22 70.55 13.79
CA GLY A 136 2.09 71.82 14.54
C GLY A 136 1.63 71.65 16.01
N PRO A 137 1.68 72.68 16.88
CA PRO A 137 2.00 72.54 18.31
C PRO A 137 0.78 72.57 19.26
N ASP A 138 -0.10 71.56 19.20
CA ASP A 138 -1.14 71.30 20.23
C ASP A 138 -1.03 69.87 20.80
N LYS A 139 0.20 69.35 20.79
CA LYS A 139 0.50 67.93 20.59
C LYS A 139 0.25 66.97 21.74
N TYR A 140 -0.08 67.42 22.95
CA TYR A 140 -0.23 66.48 24.07
C TYR A 140 -1.69 66.18 24.42
N SER A 141 -2.58 67.18 24.47
CA SER A 141 -3.98 66.96 24.86
C SER A 141 -4.86 66.39 23.74
N ARG A 142 -4.65 66.82 22.49
CA ARG A 142 -5.35 66.24 21.33
C ARG A 142 -4.83 64.84 20.99
N LEU A 143 -3.54 64.60 21.18
CA LEU A 143 -2.92 63.31 20.89
C LEU A 143 -3.41 62.23 21.86
N ASP A 144 -3.57 62.52 23.16
CA ASP A 144 -4.15 61.56 24.10
C ASP A 144 -5.60 61.19 23.77
N ARG A 145 -6.43 62.19 23.45
CA ARG A 145 -7.83 61.94 23.08
C ARG A 145 -7.96 61.19 21.76
N GLN A 146 -7.08 61.49 20.81
CA GLN A 146 -7.02 60.83 19.50
C GLN A 146 -6.40 59.43 19.60
N LEU A 147 -5.44 59.22 20.50
CA LEU A 147 -4.89 57.91 20.84
C LEU A 147 -5.93 57.03 21.52
N GLN A 148 -6.72 57.59 22.43
CA GLN A 148 -7.76 56.86 23.14
C GLN A 148 -8.93 56.49 22.21
N SER A 149 -9.33 57.39 21.30
CA SER A 149 -10.33 57.08 20.27
C SER A 149 -9.81 56.10 19.21
N ALA A 150 -8.53 56.21 18.83
CA ALA A 150 -7.89 55.27 17.91
C ALA A 150 -7.72 53.89 18.57
N ASN A 151 -7.44 53.82 19.88
CA ASN A 151 -7.40 52.56 20.62
C ASN A 151 -8.78 51.91 20.69
N SER A 152 -9.83 52.67 21.02
CA SER A 152 -11.19 52.11 21.08
C SER A 152 -11.66 51.63 19.70
N GLN A 153 -11.39 52.39 18.64
CA GLN A 153 -11.71 51.96 17.28
C GLN A 153 -10.90 50.75 16.84
N PHE A 154 -9.61 50.69 17.17
CA PHE A 154 -8.76 49.55 16.86
C PHE A 154 -9.20 48.29 17.61
N ILE A 155 -9.58 48.40 18.89
CA ILE A 155 -10.10 47.28 19.67
C ILE A 155 -11.43 46.79 19.10
N GLU A 156 -12.33 47.70 18.72
CA GLU A 156 -13.62 47.35 18.12
C GLU A 156 -13.44 46.71 16.74
N GLU A 157 -12.58 47.26 15.88
CA GLU A 157 -12.20 46.65 14.59
C GLU A 157 -11.56 45.27 14.79
N GLN A 158 -10.66 45.13 15.76
CA GLN A 158 -10.01 43.84 16.03
C GLN A 158 -11.00 42.81 16.56
N GLN A 159 -11.99 43.23 17.37
CA GLN A 159 -13.02 42.35 17.92
C GLN A 159 -13.99 41.89 16.84
N VAL A 160 -14.40 42.79 15.94
CA VAL A 160 -15.20 42.45 14.75
C VAL A 160 -14.40 41.55 13.81
N GLN A 161 -13.12 41.82 13.60
CA GLN A 161 -12.26 40.98 12.78
C GLN A 161 -12.07 39.58 13.39
N GLN A 162 -11.91 39.46 14.70
CA GLN A 162 -11.84 38.17 15.38
C GLN A 162 -13.16 37.40 15.31
N GLN A 163 -14.31 38.08 15.40
CA GLN A 163 -15.62 37.45 15.18
C GLN A 163 -15.77 36.96 13.73
N LEU A 164 -15.33 37.75 12.76
CA LEU A 164 -15.37 37.35 11.34
C LEU A 164 -14.46 36.14 11.07
N ILE A 165 -13.28 36.10 11.70
CA ILE A 165 -12.36 34.96 11.62
C ILE A 165 -12.95 33.73 12.32
N ALA A 166 -13.63 33.90 13.45
CA ALA A 166 -14.29 32.80 14.15
C ALA A 166 -15.47 32.23 13.35
N GLU A 167 -16.31 33.08 12.76
CA GLU A 167 -17.39 32.63 11.86
C GLU A 167 -16.85 31.93 10.61
N GLN A 168 -15.77 32.46 10.00
CA GLN A 168 -15.11 31.79 8.87
C GLN A 168 -14.50 30.43 9.26
N GLN A 169 -14.00 30.29 10.48
CA GLN A 169 -13.49 29.01 10.98
C GLN A 169 -14.62 28.02 11.29
N ASP A 170 -15.76 28.47 11.81
CA ASP A 170 -16.93 27.62 12.04
C ASP A 170 -17.53 27.12 10.72
N GLU A 171 -17.60 27.96 9.68
CA GLU A 171 -18.04 27.55 8.34
C GLU A 171 -17.05 26.54 7.72
N GLN A 172 -15.75 26.71 7.95
CA GLN A 172 -14.73 25.72 7.55
C GLN A 172 -14.85 24.41 8.34
N LEU A 173 -15.17 24.46 9.64
CA LEU A 173 -15.39 23.27 10.46
C LEU A 173 -16.68 22.53 10.07
N GLU A 174 -17.73 23.25 9.67
CA GLU A 174 -18.96 22.64 9.14
C GLU A 174 -18.71 21.95 7.79
N LEU A 175 -17.92 22.57 6.91
CA LEU A 175 -17.50 21.95 5.66
C LEU A 175 -16.67 20.67 5.91
N VAL A 176 -15.70 20.73 6.83
CA VAL A 176 -14.89 19.58 7.26
C VAL A 176 -15.75 18.50 7.93
N SER A 177 -16.78 18.87 8.69
CA SER A 177 -17.76 17.95 9.30
C SER A 177 -18.60 17.23 8.24
N GLY A 178 -19.01 17.93 7.18
CA GLY A 178 -19.64 17.34 6.00
C GLY A 178 -18.71 16.35 5.28
N THR A 179 -17.43 16.71 5.12
CA THR A 179 -16.40 15.83 4.55
C THR A 179 -16.19 14.58 5.41
N ILE A 180 -16.20 14.68 6.75
CA ILE A 180 -16.10 13.53 7.67
C ILE A 180 -17.27 12.55 7.49
N GLY A 181 -18.49 13.04 7.23
CA GLY A 181 -19.66 12.19 6.99
C GLY A 181 -19.56 11.39 5.70
N VAL A 182 -19.13 12.03 4.61
CA VAL A 182 -18.90 11.39 3.31
C VAL A 182 -17.73 10.39 3.41
N LEU A 183 -16.65 10.79 4.07
CA LEU A 183 -15.46 9.98 4.32
C LEU A 183 -15.76 8.74 5.17
N LYS A 184 -16.62 8.87 6.18
CA LYS A 184 -17.10 7.73 6.96
C LYS A 184 -17.88 6.76 6.07
N ASN A 185 -18.78 7.25 5.23
CA ASN A 185 -19.57 6.40 4.35
C ASN A 185 -18.71 5.68 3.29
N MET A 186 -17.73 6.39 2.72
CA MET A 186 -16.79 5.82 1.76
C MET A 186 -15.84 4.82 2.42
N SER A 187 -15.29 5.15 3.59
CA SER A 187 -14.45 4.22 4.38
C SER A 187 -15.22 2.98 4.79
N GLU A 188 -16.50 3.10 5.14
CA GLU A 188 -17.37 1.98 5.52
C GLU A 188 -17.66 1.07 4.30
N ARG A 189 -17.92 1.66 3.13
CA ARG A 189 -18.08 0.89 1.87
C ARG A 189 -16.81 0.18 1.45
N ILE A 190 -15.66 0.87 1.51
CA ILE A 190 -14.35 0.27 1.20
C ILE A 190 -14.03 -0.83 2.22
N GLY A 191 -14.32 -0.62 3.50
CA GLY A 191 -14.13 -1.61 4.55
C GLY A 191 -14.96 -2.88 4.32
N MET A 192 -16.22 -2.76 3.91
CA MET A 192 -17.06 -3.92 3.59
C MET A 192 -16.56 -4.67 2.35
N GLU A 193 -16.16 -3.96 1.30
CA GLU A 193 -15.58 -4.56 0.09
C GLU A 193 -14.23 -5.26 0.39
N LEU A 194 -13.42 -4.67 1.28
CA LEU A 194 -12.17 -5.27 1.75
C LEU A 194 -12.39 -6.53 2.57
N ASP A 195 -13.38 -6.55 3.45
CA ASP A 195 -13.75 -7.75 4.21
C ASP A 195 -14.27 -8.83 3.25
N GLU A 196 -15.02 -8.48 2.21
CA GLU A 196 -15.47 -9.42 1.17
C GLU A 196 -14.29 -9.98 0.36
N GLN A 197 -13.34 -9.14 -0.03
CA GLN A 197 -12.12 -9.57 -0.73
C GLN A 197 -11.18 -10.38 0.17
N ALA A 198 -11.13 -10.11 1.48
CA ALA A 198 -10.36 -10.91 2.44
C ALA A 198 -10.92 -12.33 2.56
N VAL A 199 -12.26 -12.48 2.51
CA VAL A 199 -12.92 -13.79 2.47
C VAL A 199 -12.62 -14.51 1.15
N MET A 200 -12.66 -13.81 0.00
CA MET A 200 -12.30 -14.41 -1.29
C MET A 200 -10.81 -14.80 -1.38
N LEU A 201 -9.91 -14.09 -0.70
CA LEU A 201 -8.48 -14.40 -0.68
C LEU A 201 -8.16 -15.62 0.20
N ASP A 202 -8.93 -15.85 1.27
CA ASP A 202 -8.85 -17.07 2.07
C ASP A 202 -9.27 -18.29 1.24
N ASP A 203 -10.37 -18.17 0.49
CA ASP A 203 -10.83 -19.21 -0.45
C ASP A 203 -9.80 -19.49 -1.54
N PHE A 204 -9.17 -18.44 -2.11
CA PHE A 204 -8.09 -18.59 -3.07
C PHE A 204 -6.86 -19.29 -2.45
N THR A 205 -6.49 -18.94 -1.22
CA THR A 205 -5.39 -19.60 -0.48
C THR A 205 -5.72 -21.08 -0.28
N HIS A 206 -6.96 -21.39 0.06
CA HIS A 206 -7.45 -22.75 0.22
C HIS A 206 -7.39 -23.56 -1.09
N GLU A 207 -7.71 -22.92 -2.23
CA GLU A 207 -7.62 -23.53 -3.55
C GLU A 207 -6.16 -23.75 -3.99
N VAL A 208 -5.26 -22.81 -3.68
CA VAL A 208 -3.81 -22.93 -3.91
C VAL A 208 -3.22 -24.08 -3.09
N ASP A 209 -3.55 -24.20 -1.80
CA ASP A 209 -3.09 -25.28 -0.94
C ASP A 209 -3.59 -26.65 -1.41
N ASN A 210 -4.83 -26.72 -1.90
CA ASN A 210 -5.38 -27.94 -2.50
C ASN A 210 -4.66 -28.28 -3.81
N THR A 211 -4.32 -27.27 -4.62
CA THR A 211 -3.54 -27.44 -5.85
C THR A 211 -2.11 -27.90 -5.56
N GLN A 212 -1.46 -27.34 -4.54
CA GLN A 212 -0.13 -27.77 -4.08
C GLN A 212 -0.16 -29.21 -3.60
N SER A 213 -1.18 -29.59 -2.83
CA SER A 213 -1.39 -30.98 -2.38
C SER A 213 -1.62 -31.95 -3.54
N ARG A 214 -2.34 -31.52 -4.59
CA ARG A 214 -2.49 -32.29 -5.83
C ARG A 214 -1.17 -32.42 -6.58
N LEU A 215 -0.40 -31.34 -6.70
CA LEU A 215 0.93 -31.36 -7.32
C LEU A 215 1.89 -32.28 -6.57
N ASP A 216 1.92 -32.25 -5.24
CA ASP A 216 2.74 -33.15 -4.43
C ASP A 216 2.36 -34.62 -4.62
N ASN A 217 1.06 -34.91 -4.72
CA ASN A 217 0.58 -36.26 -5.02
C ASN A 217 0.98 -36.70 -6.43
N VAL A 218 0.93 -35.80 -7.41
CA VAL A 218 1.43 -36.05 -8.77
C VAL A 218 2.94 -36.28 -8.76
N MET A 219 3.72 -35.47 -8.06
CA MET A 219 5.16 -35.63 -7.93
C MET A 219 5.53 -36.95 -7.24
N LYS A 220 4.81 -37.35 -6.19
CA LYS A 220 4.98 -38.67 -5.55
C LYS A 220 4.66 -39.82 -6.52
N LYS A 221 3.61 -39.68 -7.35
CA LYS A 221 3.29 -40.66 -8.38
C LYS A 221 4.36 -40.71 -9.47
N LEU A 222 4.90 -39.57 -9.90
CA LEU A 222 6.00 -39.51 -10.86
C LEU A 222 7.28 -40.15 -10.29
N ALA A 223 7.63 -39.85 -9.04
CA ALA A 223 8.76 -40.48 -8.35
C ALA A 223 8.55 -42.01 -8.21
N LYS A 224 7.32 -42.43 -7.88
CA LYS A 224 6.98 -43.85 -7.79
C LYS A 224 6.99 -44.55 -9.15
N VAL A 225 6.49 -43.92 -10.21
CA VAL A 225 6.54 -44.46 -11.59
C VAL A 225 7.99 -44.54 -12.04
N SER A 226 8.78 -43.49 -11.82
CA SER A 226 10.22 -43.47 -12.09
C SER A 226 10.94 -44.62 -11.37
N HIS A 227 10.63 -44.86 -10.09
CA HIS A 227 11.27 -45.93 -9.31
C HIS A 227 10.67 -47.34 -9.59
N MET A 228 9.43 -47.42 -10.06
CA MET A 228 8.79 -48.67 -10.52
C MET A 228 9.32 -49.12 -11.88
N THR A 229 10.04 -48.27 -12.62
CA THR A 229 10.87 -48.70 -13.77
C THR A 229 12.11 -49.50 -13.36
N SER A 230 12.20 -50.02 -12.12
CA SER A 230 13.31 -50.86 -11.66
C SER A 230 13.40 -52.23 -12.34
N ASP A 231 13.77 -52.21 -13.61
CA ASP A 231 14.97 -52.75 -14.24
C ASP A 231 15.54 -54.12 -13.85
N ARG A 232 15.15 -54.81 -12.77
CA ARG A 232 15.71 -56.17 -12.53
C ARG A 232 14.96 -57.26 -13.26
N ARG A 233 13.62 -57.22 -13.27
CA ARG A 233 12.81 -58.23 -13.98
C ARG A 233 12.78 -57.98 -15.49
N GLN A 234 12.78 -56.73 -15.93
CA GLN A 234 12.82 -56.40 -17.36
C GLN A 234 14.20 -56.71 -17.95
N TRP A 235 15.31 -56.32 -17.31
CA TRP A 235 16.63 -56.70 -17.80
C TRP A 235 16.91 -58.21 -17.69
N CYS A 236 16.34 -58.90 -16.69
CA CYS A 236 16.39 -60.36 -16.64
C CYS A 236 15.63 -60.99 -17.82
N ALA A 237 14.42 -60.50 -18.14
CA ALA A 237 13.64 -60.98 -19.28
C ALA A 237 14.36 -60.71 -20.63
N ILE A 238 14.97 -59.53 -20.79
CA ILE A 238 15.79 -59.18 -21.96
C ILE A 238 17.01 -60.10 -22.05
N GLY A 239 17.71 -60.36 -20.94
CA GLY A 239 18.85 -61.26 -20.88
C GLY A 239 18.50 -62.71 -21.24
N VAL A 240 17.37 -63.22 -20.73
CA VAL A 240 16.87 -64.56 -21.07
C VAL A 240 16.51 -64.66 -22.55
N LEU A 241 15.82 -63.66 -23.11
CA LEU A 241 15.50 -63.62 -24.54
C LEU A 241 16.76 -63.60 -25.42
N LEU A 242 17.77 -62.83 -25.04
CA LEU A 242 19.07 -62.79 -25.73
C LEU A 242 19.80 -64.14 -25.70
N ALA A 243 19.78 -64.82 -24.55
CA ALA A 243 20.40 -66.14 -24.42
C ALA A 243 19.71 -67.17 -25.33
N ILE A 244 18.37 -67.18 -25.36
CA ILE A 244 17.60 -68.06 -26.26
C ILE A 244 17.92 -67.76 -27.73
N LEU A 245 17.96 -66.47 -28.11
CA LEU A 245 18.34 -66.06 -29.45
C LEU A 245 19.73 -66.59 -29.85
N PHE A 246 20.71 -66.45 -28.94
CA PHE A 246 22.08 -66.92 -29.18
C PHE A 246 22.14 -68.44 -29.42
N VAL A 247 21.37 -69.22 -28.64
CA VAL A 247 21.26 -70.67 -28.84
C VAL A 247 20.66 -71.00 -30.21
N VAL A 248 19.60 -70.31 -30.63
CA VAL A 248 18.98 -70.51 -31.96
C VAL A 248 19.97 -70.21 -33.08
N VAL A 249 20.74 -69.12 -32.97
CA VAL A 249 21.76 -68.74 -33.97
C VAL A 249 22.87 -69.79 -34.02
N LEU A 250 23.37 -70.26 -32.88
CA LEU A 250 24.38 -71.33 -32.85
C LEU A 250 23.87 -72.62 -33.48
N LEU A 251 22.63 -73.03 -33.18
CA LEU A 251 22.01 -74.20 -33.79
C LEU A 251 21.89 -74.04 -35.31
N PHE A 252 21.56 -72.86 -35.81
CA PHE A 252 21.50 -72.57 -37.25
C PHE A 252 22.86 -72.63 -37.95
N PHE A 253 23.96 -72.30 -37.26
CA PHE A 253 25.31 -72.42 -37.85
C PHE A 253 25.90 -73.83 -37.77
N ILE A 254 25.43 -74.65 -36.82
CA ILE A 254 25.90 -76.03 -36.63
C ILE A 254 25.12 -77.03 -37.49
N LEU A 255 23.81 -76.78 -37.70
CA LEU A 255 22.90 -77.62 -38.49
C LEU A 255 22.87 -77.19 -39.96
#